data_AF-A0A661QY70-F1
#
_entry.id   AF-A0A661QY70-F1
#
_cell.length_a   1.000
_cell.length_b   1.000
_cell.length_c   1.000
_cell.angle_alpha   90.00
_cell.angle_beta   90.00
_cell.angle_gamma   90.00
#
_symmetry.space_group_name_H-M   'P 1'
#
loop_
_entity.id
_entity.type
_entity.pdbx_description
1 polymer ?
#
loop_
_entity_poly.entity_id
_entity_poly.type
_entity_poly.pdbx_seq_one_letter_code
_entity_poly.pdbx_strand_id
1 'polypeptide(L)'
;KKAICRCTQALGVGVKEDIRDVVFVKPDVFSPDATQQIAQEIRKINSSLVKQKNSYLLIGPGRWGSADPWLGIPVNWKDISGVCAIVELRYEKLKADPSQGSHFFLNITSLGIHYLTVTEGSGDHLDWDWLNSQPVVEETTFLKHIKAEHPLMVKIDSKKSKCVIIPKEEDANQIDLSQSCQWWAMK
;
A
#
# COMPACT_ATOMS: atom_id res chain seq x y z
N LYS A 1 -6.77 12.13 -13.12
CA LYS A 1 -6.55 11.81 -11.69
C LYS A 1 -5.06 11.56 -11.46
N LYS A 2 -4.44 12.23 -10.49
CA LYS A 2 -3.05 11.98 -10.10
C LYS A 2 -3.01 10.63 -9.36
N ALA A 3 -2.22 9.68 -9.85
CA ALA A 3 -2.08 8.39 -9.19
C ALA A 3 -0.99 8.48 -8.14
N ILE A 4 -1.24 7.90 -6.96
CA ILE A 4 -0.26 7.80 -5.87
C ILE A 4 0.79 6.76 -6.20
N CYS A 5 0.38 5.68 -6.87
CA CYS A 5 1.28 4.62 -7.28
C CYS A 5 0.87 4.08 -8.65
N ARG A 6 1.86 3.81 -9.50
CA ARG A 6 1.72 3.07 -10.76
C ARG A 6 2.85 2.07 -10.87
N CYS A 7 2.53 0.84 -11.21
CA CYS A 7 3.56 -0.14 -11.54
C CYS A 7 3.19 -1.03 -12.70
N THR A 8 4.22 -1.57 -13.33
CA THR A 8 4.16 -2.50 -14.45
C THR A 8 4.39 -3.96 -14.04
N GLN A 9 4.61 -4.20 -12.75
CA GLN A 9 4.72 -5.52 -12.15
C GLN A 9 3.76 -5.63 -10.97
N ALA A 10 2.55 -6.14 -11.24
CA ALA A 10 1.50 -6.33 -10.24
C ALA A 10 0.93 -7.74 -10.31
N LEU A 11 0.65 -8.30 -9.14
CA LEU A 11 0.07 -9.62 -8.94
C LEU A 11 -1.13 -9.52 -8.01
N GLY A 12 -2.21 -10.20 -8.39
CA GLY A 12 -3.52 -10.09 -7.77
C GLY A 12 -4.61 -9.91 -8.83
N VAL A 13 -5.86 -9.91 -8.38
CA VAL A 13 -7.03 -9.77 -9.26
C VAL A 13 -7.99 -8.76 -8.66
N GLY A 14 -8.61 -7.98 -9.54
CA GLY A 14 -9.73 -7.12 -9.21
C GLY A 14 -9.34 -5.77 -8.61
N VAL A 15 -10.24 -5.26 -7.78
CA VAL A 15 -10.18 -3.93 -7.20
C VAL A 15 -10.32 -4.06 -5.69
N LYS A 16 -9.42 -3.43 -4.93
CA LYS A 16 -9.58 -3.21 -3.49
C LYS A 16 -9.91 -1.76 -3.27
N GLU A 17 -10.99 -1.52 -2.53
CA GLU A 17 -11.49 -0.19 -2.22
C GLU A 17 -11.41 0.06 -0.71
N ASP A 18 -11.67 1.32 -0.35
CA ASP A 18 -11.88 1.76 1.03
C ASP A 18 -10.65 1.62 1.96
N ILE A 19 -9.45 1.57 1.39
CA ILE A 19 -8.18 1.51 2.15
C ILE A 19 -7.80 2.92 2.60
N ARG A 20 -7.81 3.21 3.90
CA ARG A 20 -7.38 4.52 4.43
C ARG A 20 -6.02 4.48 5.10
N ASP A 21 -5.71 3.38 5.76
CA ASP A 21 -4.46 3.22 6.48
C ASP A 21 -3.34 2.81 5.52
N VAL A 22 -2.24 3.58 5.56
CA VAL A 22 -1.01 3.25 4.83
C VAL A 22 0.14 3.25 5.82
N VAL A 23 0.90 2.15 5.83
CA VAL A 23 2.10 1.99 6.64
C VAL A 23 3.28 1.89 5.69
N PHE A 24 4.28 2.74 5.86
CA PHE A 24 5.46 2.70 5.01
C PHE A 24 6.76 2.82 5.79
N VAL A 25 7.80 2.17 5.27
CA VAL A 25 9.17 2.32 5.76
C VAL A 25 9.74 3.65 5.27
N LYS A 26 10.24 4.46 6.19
CA LYS A 26 10.87 5.76 5.91
C LYS A 26 12.19 5.55 5.14
N PRO A 27 12.32 6.05 3.90
CA PRO A 27 13.49 5.78 3.06
C PRO A 27 14.81 6.32 3.61
N ASP A 28 14.75 7.47 4.29
CA ASP A 28 15.90 8.22 4.82
C ASP A 28 16.58 7.54 6.02
N VAL A 29 15.85 6.71 6.76
CA VAL A 29 16.35 5.98 7.94
C VAL A 29 16.47 4.47 7.72
N PHE A 30 16.15 3.99 6.52
CA PHE A 30 16.28 2.57 6.22
C PHE A 30 17.76 2.13 6.21
N SER A 31 18.04 1.04 6.93
CA SER A 31 19.33 0.35 6.90
C SER A 31 19.09 -1.17 6.93
N PRO A 32 19.87 -1.98 6.18
CA PRO A 32 19.85 -3.44 6.29
C PRO A 32 19.95 -3.94 7.74
N ASP A 33 20.79 -3.29 8.56
CA ASP A 33 21.00 -3.67 9.97
C ASP A 33 19.74 -3.50 10.85
N ALA A 34 18.77 -2.71 10.38
CA ALA A 34 17.53 -2.40 11.10
C ALA A 34 16.35 -3.29 10.69
N THR A 35 16.50 -4.19 9.71
CA THR A 35 15.38 -4.98 9.13
C THR A 35 14.61 -5.79 10.17
N GLN A 36 15.27 -6.31 11.20
CA GLN A 36 14.63 -7.02 12.31
C GLN A 36 13.76 -6.08 13.17
N GLN A 37 14.28 -4.89 13.50
CA GLN A 37 13.56 -3.87 14.25
C GLN A 37 12.36 -3.36 13.44
N ILE A 38 12.54 -3.16 12.12
CA ILE A 38 11.46 -2.79 11.20
C ILE A 38 10.34 -3.85 11.24
N ALA A 39 10.67 -5.13 11.15
CA ALA A 39 9.67 -6.20 11.23
C ALA A 39 8.92 -6.20 12.58
N GLN A 40 9.59 -5.87 13.69
CA GLN A 40 8.95 -5.72 15.00
C GLN A 40 8.02 -4.51 15.08
N GLU A 41 8.41 -3.37 14.52
CA GLU A 41 7.56 -2.18 14.43
C GLU A 41 6.32 -2.46 13.55
N ILE A 42 6.48 -3.17 12.42
CA ILE A 42 5.38 -3.58 11.56
C ILE A 42 4.40 -4.46 12.34
N ARG A 43 4.89 -5.46 13.09
CA ARG A 43 4.06 -6.33 13.94
C ARG A 43 3.22 -5.54 14.94
N LYS A 44 3.78 -4.50 15.57
CA LYS A 44 3.07 -3.67 16.54
C LYS A 44 1.92 -2.91 15.88
N ILE A 45 2.20 -2.20 14.78
CA ILE A 45 1.19 -1.45 14.03
C ILE A 45 0.11 -2.39 13.48
N ASN A 46 0.51 -3.52 12.88
CA ASN A 46 -0.40 -4.56 12.39
C ASN A 46 -1.34 -5.05 13.49
N SER A 47 -0.82 -5.29 14.70
CA SER A 47 -1.64 -5.76 15.82
C SER A 47 -2.70 -4.73 16.23
N SER A 48 -2.40 -3.44 16.13
CA SER A 48 -3.35 -2.36 16.40
C SER A 48 -4.43 -2.30 15.31
N LEU A 49 -4.03 -2.31 14.04
CA LEU A 49 -4.94 -2.22 12.89
C LEU A 49 -5.88 -3.42 12.78
N VAL A 50 -5.37 -4.64 13.04
CA VAL A 50 -6.18 -5.86 13.05
C VAL A 50 -7.23 -5.81 14.16
N LYS A 51 -6.90 -5.32 15.36
CA LYS A 51 -7.88 -5.14 16.45
C LYS A 51 -8.99 -4.16 16.07
N GLN A 52 -8.65 -3.13 15.30
CA GLN A 52 -9.59 -2.13 14.77
C GLN A 52 -10.36 -2.63 13.54
N LYS A 53 -10.02 -3.81 13.00
CA LYS A 53 -10.54 -4.35 11.73
C LYS A 53 -10.26 -3.44 10.53
N ASN A 54 -9.16 -2.68 10.58
CA ASN A 54 -8.72 -1.83 9.49
C ASN A 54 -7.70 -2.58 8.65
N SER A 55 -8.04 -2.85 7.39
CA SER A 55 -7.06 -3.32 6.41
C SER A 55 -6.22 -2.16 5.90
N TYR A 56 -4.93 -2.40 5.63
CA TYR A 56 -4.00 -1.34 5.26
C TYR A 56 -3.11 -1.71 4.07
N LEU A 57 -2.53 -0.67 3.47
CA LEU A 57 -1.49 -0.76 2.44
C LEU A 57 -0.12 -0.74 3.14
N LEU A 58 0.74 -1.71 2.83
CA LEU A 58 2.12 -1.76 3.34
C LEU A 58 3.11 -1.41 2.22
N ILE A 59 4.02 -0.48 2.46
CA ILE A 59 5.01 -0.01 1.48
C ILE A 59 6.41 -0.11 2.08
N GLY A 60 7.37 -0.65 1.34
CA GLY A 60 8.72 -0.73 1.87
C GLY A 60 9.73 -1.39 0.93
N PRO A 61 11.02 -1.29 1.29
CA PRO A 61 12.12 -1.74 0.46
C PRO A 61 12.30 -3.25 0.49
N GLY A 62 12.61 -3.80 -0.68
CA GLY A 62 13.10 -5.15 -0.84
C GLY A 62 12.09 -6.26 -0.55
N ARG A 63 12.62 -7.47 -0.52
CA ARG A 63 11.90 -8.72 -0.47
C ARG A 63 11.28 -8.98 0.90
N TRP A 64 9.97 -8.79 1.01
CA TRP A 64 9.21 -9.15 2.20
C TRP A 64 9.32 -10.65 2.50
N GLY A 65 9.59 -10.98 3.76
CA GLY A 65 9.80 -12.35 4.26
C GLY A 65 11.22 -12.87 4.09
N SER A 66 12.17 -12.02 3.67
CA SER A 66 13.58 -12.42 3.57
C SER A 66 14.29 -12.33 4.93
N ALA A 67 14.96 -13.41 5.33
CA ALA A 67 15.87 -13.39 6.48
C ALA A 67 17.20 -12.69 6.19
N ASP A 68 17.56 -12.57 4.90
CA ASP A 68 18.74 -11.81 4.46
C ASP A 68 18.42 -10.30 4.50
N PRO A 69 19.10 -9.52 5.36
CA PRO A 69 18.86 -8.09 5.53
C PRO A 69 19.19 -7.25 4.29
N TRP A 70 20.08 -7.74 3.42
CA TRP A 70 20.44 -7.07 2.17
C TRP A 70 19.40 -7.27 1.09
N LEU A 71 18.52 -8.26 1.24
CA LEU A 71 17.47 -8.56 0.29
C LEU A 71 16.12 -7.99 0.71
N GLY A 72 15.84 -7.81 2.00
CA GLY A 72 14.57 -7.22 2.45
C GLY A 72 14.26 -7.41 3.92
N ILE A 73 12.97 -7.37 4.26
CA ILE A 73 12.49 -7.31 5.64
C ILE A 73 11.90 -8.67 6.07
N PRO A 74 12.34 -9.26 7.21
CA PRO A 74 11.99 -10.61 7.65
C PRO A 74 10.61 -10.71 8.32
N VAL A 75 9.57 -10.20 7.67
CA VAL A 75 8.18 -10.34 8.14
C VAL A 75 7.66 -11.77 7.93
N ASN A 76 6.88 -12.27 8.87
CA ASN A 76 6.05 -13.47 8.68
C ASN A 76 4.55 -13.10 8.67
N TRP A 77 3.68 -14.07 8.45
CA TRP A 77 2.23 -13.84 8.36
C TRP A 77 1.64 -13.11 9.58
N LYS A 78 2.08 -13.42 10.80
CA LYS A 78 1.58 -12.76 12.03
C LYS A 78 1.94 -11.28 12.08
N ASP A 79 2.96 -10.87 11.32
CA ASP A 79 3.44 -9.50 11.29
C ASP A 79 2.61 -8.63 10.35
N ILE A 80 1.94 -9.22 9.35
CA ILE A 80 1.29 -8.50 8.24
C ILE A 80 -0.14 -9.00 7.95
N SER A 81 -0.78 -9.66 8.90
CA SER A 81 -2.10 -10.28 8.71
C SER A 81 -3.24 -9.31 8.39
N GLY A 82 -3.08 -8.01 8.66
CA GLY A 82 -4.04 -6.96 8.29
C GLY A 82 -3.77 -6.30 6.93
N VAL A 83 -2.70 -6.70 6.23
CA VAL A 83 -2.33 -6.10 4.95
C VAL A 83 -3.28 -6.57 3.85
N CYS A 84 -3.81 -5.63 3.07
CA CYS A 84 -4.62 -5.94 1.90
C CYS A 84 -3.86 -5.75 0.58
N ALA A 85 -2.82 -4.92 0.57
CA ALA A 85 -1.94 -4.70 -0.56
C ALA A 85 -0.52 -4.36 -0.07
N ILE A 86 0.49 -4.83 -0.81
CA ILE A 86 1.91 -4.58 -0.56
C ILE A 86 2.51 -3.86 -1.76
N VAL A 87 3.30 -2.82 -1.50
CA VAL A 87 4.23 -2.20 -2.47
C VAL A 87 5.65 -2.55 -2.06
N GLU A 88 6.27 -3.45 -2.83
CA GLU A 88 7.70 -3.77 -2.79
C GLU A 88 8.46 -2.72 -3.60
N LEU A 89 9.31 -1.94 -2.93
CA LEU A 89 10.17 -0.95 -3.55
C LEU A 89 11.51 -1.59 -3.94
N ARG A 90 11.92 -1.38 -5.20
CA ARG A 90 13.25 -1.74 -5.70
C ARG A 90 14.00 -0.49 -6.13
N TYR A 91 15.25 -0.40 -5.70
CA TYR A 91 16.19 0.65 -6.08
C TYR A 91 17.48 0.01 -6.59
N GLU A 92 18.26 0.74 -7.38
CA GLU A 92 19.44 0.20 -8.09
C GLU A 92 20.46 -0.54 -7.19
N LYS A 93 20.58 -0.13 -5.92
CA LYS A 93 21.48 -0.73 -4.94
C LYS A 93 20.93 -2.01 -4.29
N LEU A 94 19.62 -2.23 -4.32
CA LEU A 94 18.96 -3.43 -3.79
C LEU A 94 18.30 -4.17 -4.95
N LYS A 95 19.15 -4.82 -5.76
CA LYS A 95 18.73 -5.79 -6.78
C LYS A 95 18.44 -7.13 -6.10
N ALA A 96 17.44 -7.14 -5.24
CA ALA A 96 16.88 -8.41 -4.77
C ALA A 96 16.05 -9.02 -5.90
N ASP A 97 16.22 -10.32 -6.14
CA ASP A 97 15.26 -11.04 -6.97
C ASP A 97 13.86 -10.92 -6.35
N PRO A 98 12.80 -10.82 -7.18
CA PRO A 98 11.43 -10.73 -6.70
C PRO A 98 11.10 -11.74 -5.59
N SER A 99 10.25 -11.39 -4.63
CA SER A 99 9.65 -12.38 -3.71
C SER A 99 8.97 -13.56 -4.43
N GLN A 100 8.65 -13.38 -5.72
CA GLN A 100 7.99 -14.36 -6.60
C GLN A 100 8.73 -15.71 -6.58
N GLY A 101 8.06 -16.74 -6.07
CA GLY A 101 8.60 -18.11 -5.97
C GLY A 101 8.93 -18.59 -4.55
N SER A 102 8.89 -17.70 -3.54
CA SER A 102 9.01 -18.12 -2.14
C SER A 102 7.69 -18.69 -1.58
N HIS A 103 7.78 -19.58 -0.58
CA HIS A 103 6.60 -20.05 0.17
C HIS A 103 5.83 -18.89 0.81
N PHE A 104 6.56 -17.87 1.28
CA PHE A 104 5.97 -16.63 1.78
C PHE A 104 5.11 -15.95 0.71
N PHE A 105 5.64 -15.80 -0.51
CA PHE A 105 4.94 -15.17 -1.62
C PHE A 105 3.69 -15.94 -2.07
N LEU A 106 3.74 -17.27 -2.09
CA LEU A 106 2.56 -18.10 -2.39
C LEU A 106 1.43 -17.91 -1.37
N ASN A 107 1.78 -17.64 -0.10
CA ASN A 107 0.78 -17.31 0.92
C ASN A 107 0.16 -15.94 0.68
N ILE A 108 0.96 -14.94 0.31
CA ILE A 108 0.45 -13.59 -0.01
C ILE A 108 -0.58 -13.64 -1.14
N THR A 109 -0.25 -14.32 -2.24
CA THR A 109 -1.13 -14.38 -3.40
C THR A 109 -2.36 -15.27 -3.16
N SER A 110 -2.22 -16.39 -2.44
CA SER A 110 -3.37 -17.27 -2.11
C SER A 110 -4.37 -16.61 -1.15
N LEU A 111 -3.92 -15.70 -0.29
CA LEU A 111 -4.77 -14.92 0.62
C LEU A 111 -5.37 -13.67 -0.05
N GLY A 112 -5.15 -13.49 -1.36
CA GLY A 112 -5.74 -12.40 -2.13
C GLY A 112 -5.15 -11.03 -1.79
N ILE A 113 -3.94 -10.98 -1.22
CA ILE A 113 -3.21 -9.72 -1.03
C ILE A 113 -2.66 -9.28 -2.39
N HIS A 114 -2.92 -8.02 -2.74
CA HIS A 114 -2.37 -7.43 -3.95
C HIS A 114 -0.87 -7.17 -3.73
N TYR A 115 -0.03 -7.63 -4.65
CA TYR A 115 1.41 -7.48 -4.54
C TYR A 115 1.95 -6.67 -5.72
N LEU A 116 2.50 -5.51 -5.41
CA LEU A 116 2.92 -4.51 -6.37
C LEU A 116 4.42 -4.32 -6.24
N THR A 117 5.17 -4.53 -7.32
CA THR A 117 6.59 -4.18 -7.37
C THR A 117 6.72 -2.83 -8.06
N VAL A 118 7.31 -1.85 -7.37
CA VAL A 118 7.65 -0.53 -7.91
C VAL A 118 9.16 -0.43 -8.03
N THR A 119 9.66 -0.29 -9.25
CA THR A 119 11.09 -0.10 -9.50
C THR A 119 11.40 1.38 -9.68
N GLU A 120 12.08 2.00 -8.70
CA GLU A 120 12.50 3.39 -8.80
C GLU A 120 13.52 3.59 -9.94
N GLY A 121 13.45 4.73 -10.62
CA GLY A 121 14.25 5.01 -11.82
C GLY A 121 13.74 4.34 -13.10
N SER A 122 12.63 3.60 -13.03
CA SER A 122 11.94 3.03 -14.20
C SER A 122 10.72 3.87 -14.62
N GLY A 123 9.81 3.30 -15.42
CA GLY A 123 8.50 3.90 -15.72
C GLY A 123 7.45 3.74 -14.61
N ASP A 124 7.78 3.03 -13.52
CA ASP A 124 6.95 2.94 -12.32
C ASP A 124 7.03 4.22 -11.48
N HIS A 125 6.05 4.44 -10.62
CA HIS A 125 5.94 5.67 -9.84
C HIS A 125 5.32 5.41 -8.48
N LEU A 126 5.89 6.04 -7.44
CA LEU A 126 5.30 6.22 -6.12
C LEU A 126 5.42 7.70 -5.73
N ASP A 127 4.32 8.32 -5.31
CA ASP A 127 4.25 9.74 -4.93
C ASP A 127 4.61 9.89 -3.44
N TRP A 128 5.91 10.02 -3.17
CA TRP A 128 6.44 10.24 -1.81
C TRP A 128 5.97 11.56 -1.19
N ASP A 129 5.77 12.61 -2.00
CA ASP A 129 5.27 13.90 -1.52
C ASP A 129 3.83 13.75 -1.03
N TRP A 130 3.00 13.02 -1.77
CA TRP A 130 1.66 12.69 -1.33
C TRP A 130 1.68 11.90 -0.02
N LEU A 131 2.48 10.83 0.08
CA LEU A 131 2.58 10.02 1.31
C LEU A 131 2.98 10.85 2.53
N ASN A 132 3.94 11.77 2.37
CA ASN A 132 4.43 12.62 3.46
C ASN A 132 3.49 13.79 3.79
N SER A 133 2.57 14.16 2.88
CA SER A 133 1.58 15.20 3.12
C SER A 133 0.37 14.75 3.96
N GLN A 134 0.15 13.43 4.08
CA GLN A 134 -1.05 12.90 4.75
C GLN A 134 -0.96 12.99 6.29
N PRO A 135 -2.10 13.06 6.99
CA PRO A 135 -2.15 13.00 8.45
C PRO A 135 -1.46 11.75 9.02
N VAL A 136 -0.53 11.96 9.94
CA VAL A 136 0.19 10.89 10.64
C VAL A 136 -0.63 10.39 11.82
N VAL A 137 -0.86 9.08 11.89
CA VAL A 137 -1.53 8.40 13.02
C VAL A 137 -0.50 7.97 14.06
N GLU A 138 0.59 7.34 13.59
CA GLU A 138 1.68 6.85 14.41
C GLU A 138 2.99 6.97 13.62
N GLU A 139 4.06 7.41 14.29
CA GLU A 139 5.40 7.42 13.72
C GLU A 139 6.36 6.74 14.69
N THR A 140 7.14 5.81 14.17
CA THR A 140 8.16 5.05 14.91
C THR A 140 9.56 5.42 14.43
N THR A 141 10.57 4.67 14.85
CA THR A 141 11.95 4.87 14.38
C THR A 141 12.01 4.73 12.86
N PHE A 142 11.41 3.68 12.30
CA PHE A 142 11.56 3.33 10.88
C PHE A 142 10.27 3.44 10.06
N LEU A 143 9.10 3.51 10.70
CA LEU A 143 7.81 3.49 10.02
C LEU A 143 7.06 4.80 10.20
N LYS A 144 6.23 5.09 9.20
CA LYS A 144 5.15 6.07 9.31
C LYS A 144 3.84 5.37 8.98
N HIS A 145 2.87 5.47 9.88
CA HIS A 145 1.48 5.09 9.65
C HIS A 145 0.68 6.37 9.44
N ILE A 146 0.17 6.53 8.24
CA ILE A 146 -0.67 7.65 7.84
C ILE A 146 -2.11 7.19 7.62
N LYS A 147 -3.04 8.14 7.69
CA LYS A 147 -4.43 7.94 7.32
C LYS A 147 -4.77 8.86 6.16
N ALA A 148 -5.00 8.26 5.00
CA ALA A 148 -5.41 8.99 3.81
C ALA A 148 -6.73 9.73 4.05
N GLU A 149 -6.78 11.00 3.65
CA GLU A 149 -7.99 11.83 3.79
C GLU A 149 -9.19 11.19 3.06
N HIS A 150 -8.93 10.72 1.85
CA HIS A 150 -9.87 9.95 1.04
C HIS A 150 -9.48 8.48 0.96
N PRO A 151 -10.44 7.53 0.96
CA PRO A 151 -10.13 6.12 0.81
C PRO A 151 -9.39 5.85 -0.50
N LEU A 152 -8.41 4.95 -0.48
CA LEU A 152 -7.63 4.56 -1.63
C LEU A 152 -8.27 3.38 -2.34
N MET A 153 -8.10 3.38 -3.67
CA MET A 153 -8.51 2.32 -4.55
C MET A 153 -7.29 1.74 -5.26
N VAL A 154 -7.06 0.44 -5.09
CA VAL A 154 -6.01 -0.33 -5.75
C VAL A 154 -6.65 -1.15 -6.87
N LYS A 155 -6.28 -0.87 -8.12
CA LYS A 155 -6.78 -1.60 -9.30
C LYS A 155 -5.65 -2.38 -9.95
N ILE A 156 -5.87 -3.66 -10.23
CA ILE A 156 -4.92 -4.51 -10.98
C ILE A 156 -5.55 -4.95 -12.30
N ASP A 157 -4.85 -4.68 -13.40
CA ASP A 157 -5.06 -5.33 -14.69
C ASP A 157 -4.14 -6.57 -14.74
N SER A 158 -4.70 -7.73 -14.37
CA SER A 158 -3.96 -8.98 -14.29
C SER A 158 -3.47 -9.49 -15.64
N LYS A 159 -4.08 -9.07 -16.76
CA LYS A 159 -3.63 -9.44 -18.12
C LYS A 159 -2.37 -8.69 -18.52
N LYS A 160 -2.20 -7.47 -18.01
CA LYS A 160 -1.04 -6.61 -18.32
C LYS A 160 -0.04 -6.52 -17.17
N SER A 161 -0.32 -7.17 -16.04
CA SER A 161 0.44 -7.05 -14.79
C SER A 161 0.62 -5.59 -14.33
N LYS A 162 -0.35 -4.71 -14.61
CA LYS A 162 -0.28 -3.29 -14.25
C LYS A 162 -1.17 -2.97 -13.06
N CYS A 163 -0.72 -2.04 -12.24
CA CYS A 163 -1.53 -1.51 -11.15
C CYS A 163 -1.55 0.01 -11.13
N VAL A 164 -2.65 0.55 -10.61
CA VAL A 164 -2.76 1.94 -10.20
C VAL A 164 -3.39 2.04 -8.81
N ILE A 165 -2.83 2.92 -7.97
CA ILE A 165 -3.43 3.35 -6.70
C ILE A 165 -3.85 4.81 -6.83
N ILE A 166 -5.12 5.10 -6.53
CA ILE A 166 -5.70 6.45 -6.60
C ILE A 166 -6.56 6.73 -5.36
N PRO A 167 -6.63 7.98 -4.89
CA PRO A 167 -7.70 8.40 -3.98
C PRO A 167 -9.07 8.26 -4.65
N LYS A 168 -10.04 7.77 -3.90
CA LYS A 168 -11.46 7.78 -4.21
C LYS A 168 -12.00 9.12 -3.74
N GLU A 169 -11.91 10.14 -4.60
CA GLU A 169 -12.65 11.38 -4.40
C GLU A 169 -14.14 11.04 -4.23
N GLU A 170 -14.80 11.66 -3.27
CA GLU A 170 -16.27 11.61 -3.20
C GLU A 170 -16.79 12.14 -4.54
N ASP A 171 -17.59 11.34 -5.24
CA ASP A 171 -18.34 11.86 -6.37
C ASP A 171 -19.14 13.05 -5.84
N ALA A 172 -18.80 14.27 -6.30
CA ALA A 172 -19.58 15.48 -6.12
C ALA A 172 -20.93 15.43 -6.86
N ASN A 173 -21.51 14.23 -6.97
CA ASN A 173 -22.87 13.93 -7.39
C ASN A 173 -23.58 13.23 -6.23
N GLN A 174 -23.54 13.84 -5.04
CA GLN A 174 -24.73 13.80 -4.22
C GLN A 174 -25.75 14.66 -4.96
N ILE A 175 -26.55 14.01 -5.81
CA ILE A 175 -27.73 14.65 -6.41
C ILE A 175 -28.52 15.18 -5.21
N ASP A 176 -28.56 16.50 -5.10
CA ASP A 176 -29.44 17.17 -4.17
C ASP A 176 -30.88 16.89 -4.62
N LEU A 177 -31.47 15.83 -4.09
CA LEU A 177 -32.86 15.48 -4.30
C LEU A 177 -33.81 16.55 -3.72
N SER A 178 -33.32 17.55 -2.98
CA SER A 178 -34.13 18.69 -2.56
C SER A 178 -34.35 19.74 -3.67
N GLN A 179 -33.52 19.75 -4.73
CA GLN A 179 -33.70 20.62 -5.90
C GLN A 179 -34.54 20.00 -7.03
N SER A 180 -34.90 18.71 -6.95
CA SER A 180 -35.71 18.04 -7.99
C SER A 180 -37.22 18.31 -7.89
N CYS A 181 -37.71 18.93 -6.80
CA CYS A 181 -39.15 19.10 -6.55
C CYS A 181 -39.77 20.44 -6.94
N GLN A 182 -39.04 21.40 -7.52
CA GLN A 182 -39.58 22.77 -7.74
C GLN A 182 -39.78 23.21 -9.21
N TRP A 183 -39.66 22.31 -10.19
CA TRP A 183 -39.76 22.70 -11.61
C TRP A 183 -41.18 22.96 -12.13
N TRP A 184 -42.23 22.76 -11.31
CA TRP A 184 -43.64 22.98 -11.70
C TRP A 184 -44.27 24.26 -11.10
N ALA A 185 -43.52 25.05 -10.32
CA ALA A 185 -44.03 26.21 -9.58
C ALA A 185 -43.79 27.57 -10.26
N MET A 186 -43.34 27.62 -11.52
CA MET A 186 -43.29 28.84 -12.32
C MET A 186 -44.25 28.73 -13.50
N LYS A 187 -45.49 29.13 -13.25
CA LYS A 187 -46.44 29.63 -14.27
C LYS A 187 -46.13 31.09 -14.57
#